data_AF-A0A7S4AIQ6-F1
#
_entry.id   AF-A0A7S4AIQ6-F1
#
_cell.length_a   1.000
_cell.length_b   1.000
_cell.length_c   1.000
_cell.angle_alpha   90.00
_cell.angle_beta   90.00
_cell.angle_gamma   90.00
#
_symmetry.space_group_name_H-M   'P 1'
#
loop_
_entity.id
_entity.type
_entity.pdbx_description
1 polymer ?
#
loop_
_entity_poly.entity_id
_entity_poly.type
_entity_poly.pdbx_seq_one_letter_code
_entity_poly.pdbx_strand_id
1 'polypeptide(L)'
;SENVSSSSSSLSSSVGVNRNTNVAETETEKQQQLKSNVHVDTDAVQKAIQTLSVKNKDAPFQQKFAAWQQKQNQNQRRKRKEKQDHSNPHFNSHANPHVLIPKIPYSVFHKPKSTPKSRQATADFTRSATLAEAVVRLSLLNSFTGDNDNDGGGGGDDDNDDDDDSSLVMIDVVGVDHVECQNASTIRNTFRPFVRWLRDYFFYGQGRRSVPIHFRLIGRELTAMTMAEGVVVDLLESPTSSMRATATCHYGVYHEFLEERRKQQQQQQQQLQRVEENDQKIENDNDNNNDVPLLSAKMAPDLTIAFNAGVWGYQEWATTFQYLARSKHSSSSVATTTTEAAVETGTRNGDFTGIPIVITAYTLDECQEDQEVISEAIACARSTSTEDANESVSSPFRAEILWESERNPFGSQVVRETKGSNQEYRENSFWQAWLLGGSSASCSS
;
A
#
# COMPACT_ATOMS: atom_id res chain seq x y z
N SER A 1 51.21 -27.93 -34.07
CA SER A 1 51.08 -27.18 -35.32
C SER A 1 50.14 -26.03 -35.07
N GLU A 2 50.67 -24.82 -35.28
CA GLU A 2 49.98 -23.53 -35.46
C GLU A 2 49.24 -22.88 -34.28
N ASN A 3 49.97 -21.91 -33.70
CA ASN A 3 49.51 -20.72 -32.99
C ASN A 3 48.56 -19.88 -33.84
N VAL A 4 47.55 -19.26 -33.21
CA VAL A 4 47.02 -17.97 -33.67
C VAL A 4 46.81 -17.04 -32.48
N SER A 5 47.69 -16.05 -32.42
CA SER A 5 47.67 -14.85 -31.61
C SER A 5 46.96 -13.71 -32.35
N SER A 6 46.13 -12.92 -31.67
CA SER A 6 45.74 -11.56 -32.09
C SER A 6 45.49 -10.71 -30.83
N SER A 7 46.43 -9.87 -30.41
CA SER A 7 46.74 -8.50 -30.89
C SER A 7 45.74 -7.46 -30.39
N SER A 8 46.03 -6.95 -29.20
CA SER A 8 45.48 -5.70 -28.64
C SER A 8 46.20 -4.48 -29.22
N SER A 9 45.46 -3.52 -29.76
CA SER A 9 45.98 -2.20 -30.15
C SER A 9 45.21 -1.10 -29.41
N SER A 10 45.90 -0.50 -28.45
CA SER A 10 45.55 0.75 -27.79
C SER A 10 46.13 1.93 -28.58
N LEU A 11 45.28 2.88 -29.00
CA LEU A 11 45.71 4.20 -29.46
C LEU A 11 44.82 5.28 -28.86
N SER A 12 45.49 6.15 -28.12
CA SER A 12 45.06 7.43 -27.57
C SER A 12 44.60 8.42 -28.64
N SER A 13 43.60 9.25 -28.36
CA SER A 13 43.58 10.61 -28.90
C SER A 13 42.68 11.59 -28.09
N SER A 14 43.34 12.68 -27.69
CA SER A 14 42.90 14.08 -27.65
C SER A 14 41.73 14.53 -26.75
N VAL A 15 42.15 15.29 -25.74
CA VAL A 15 41.47 16.37 -25.03
C VAL A 15 40.94 17.42 -26.02
N GLY A 16 39.64 17.73 -25.93
CA GLY A 16 39.00 18.86 -26.57
C GLY A 16 38.02 19.52 -25.61
N VAL A 17 38.47 20.60 -24.97
CA VAL A 17 37.63 21.49 -24.15
C VAL A 17 36.76 22.33 -25.09
N ASN A 18 35.44 22.26 -24.96
CA ASN A 18 34.54 23.21 -25.60
C ASN A 18 33.49 23.75 -24.62
N ARG A 19 33.54 25.07 -24.44
CA ARG A 19 32.55 25.93 -23.78
C ARG A 19 31.32 26.13 -24.68
N ASN A 20 30.22 26.51 -24.04
CA ASN A 20 28.97 27.08 -24.55
C ASN A 20 27.81 26.11 -24.77
N THR A 21 26.83 26.16 -23.86
CA THR A 21 25.39 26.03 -24.16
C THR A 21 24.60 26.60 -22.98
N ASN A 22 24.13 27.84 -23.09
CA ASN A 22 23.19 28.44 -22.13
C ASN A 22 22.28 29.48 -22.82
N VAL A 23 21.71 29.11 -23.97
CA VAL A 23 20.80 29.98 -24.74
C VAL A 23 19.53 29.26 -25.21
N ALA A 24 19.40 27.94 -25.01
CA ALA A 24 18.28 27.17 -25.57
C ALA A 24 17.03 27.06 -24.66
N GLU A 25 17.11 27.35 -23.36
CA GLU A 25 15.97 27.13 -22.43
C GLU A 25 14.95 28.28 -22.39
N THR A 26 15.29 29.48 -22.85
CA THR A 26 14.39 30.65 -22.79
C THR A 26 13.40 30.78 -23.95
N GLU A 27 13.50 29.98 -25.01
CA GLU A 27 12.56 30.03 -26.15
C GLU A 27 11.41 29.00 -26.04
N THR A 28 11.60 27.92 -25.27
CA THR A 28 10.57 26.87 -25.16
C THR A 28 9.41 27.27 -24.24
N GLU A 29 9.66 28.09 -23.22
CA GLU A 29 8.60 28.58 -22.31
C GLU A 29 7.70 29.66 -22.95
N LYS A 30 8.24 30.49 -23.86
CA LYS A 30 7.41 31.47 -24.61
C LYS A 30 6.48 30.82 -25.62
N GLN A 31 6.79 29.63 -26.14
CA GLN A 31 5.90 28.92 -27.08
C GLN A 31 4.78 28.14 -26.39
N GLN A 32 4.88 27.83 -25.09
CA GLN A 32 3.81 27.15 -24.35
C GLN A 32 2.73 28.10 -23.81
N GLN A 33 3.06 29.37 -23.53
CA GLN A 33 2.05 30.36 -23.11
C GLN A 33 1.17 30.88 -24.27
N LEU A 34 1.57 30.69 -25.53
CA LEU A 34 0.79 31.11 -26.71
C LEU A 34 -0.25 30.08 -27.18
N LYS A 35 -0.28 28.86 -26.63
CA LYS A 35 -1.19 27.78 -27.07
C LYS A 35 -2.51 27.69 -26.28
N SER A 36 -2.73 28.51 -25.26
CA SER A 36 -3.88 28.35 -24.35
C SER A 36 -5.11 29.22 -24.68
N ASN A 37 -5.09 30.05 -25.72
CA ASN A 37 -6.22 30.92 -26.07
C ASN A 37 -6.57 30.88 -27.57
N VAL A 38 -6.75 29.68 -28.12
CA VAL A 38 -7.40 29.57 -29.44
C VAL A 38 -8.91 29.67 -29.24
N HIS A 39 -9.41 30.90 -29.27
CA HIS A 39 -10.84 31.18 -29.36
C HIS A 39 -11.32 30.71 -30.74
N VAL A 40 -12.05 29.60 -30.77
CA VAL A 40 -12.65 29.09 -32.01
C VAL A 40 -13.84 29.99 -32.33
N ASP A 41 -13.72 30.78 -33.40
CA ASP A 41 -14.81 31.59 -33.94
C ASP A 41 -15.92 30.67 -34.47
N THR A 42 -16.92 30.44 -33.64
CA THR A 42 -18.04 29.56 -33.93
C THR A 42 -18.88 30.06 -35.11
N ASP A 43 -18.89 31.37 -35.37
CA ASP A 43 -19.67 31.98 -36.45
C ASP A 43 -18.97 31.78 -37.80
N ALA A 44 -17.65 31.88 -37.85
CA ALA A 44 -16.86 31.57 -39.04
C ALA A 44 -17.00 30.08 -39.42
N VAL A 45 -16.97 29.18 -38.43
CA VAL A 45 -17.20 27.75 -38.65
C VAL A 45 -18.63 27.48 -39.15
N GLN A 46 -19.63 28.15 -38.59
CA GLN A 46 -21.02 28.00 -39.00
C GLN A 46 -21.26 28.50 -40.45
N LYS A 47 -20.65 29.64 -40.84
CA LYS A 47 -20.68 30.12 -42.23
C LYS A 47 -19.99 29.16 -43.20
N ALA A 48 -18.85 28.58 -42.81
CA ALA A 48 -18.15 27.60 -43.64
C ALA A 48 -19.00 26.34 -43.87
N ILE A 49 -19.67 25.85 -42.83
CA ILE A 49 -20.57 24.68 -42.91
C ILE A 49 -21.79 24.99 -43.80
N GLN A 50 -22.41 26.17 -43.67
CA GLN A 50 -23.51 26.57 -44.55
C GLN A 50 -23.07 26.64 -46.01
N THR A 51 -21.86 27.17 -46.28
CA THR A 51 -21.31 27.25 -47.64
C THR A 51 -21.06 25.87 -48.24
N LEU A 52 -20.61 24.91 -47.43
CA LEU A 52 -20.43 23.51 -47.84
C LEU A 52 -21.77 22.80 -48.09
N SER A 53 -22.80 23.09 -47.27
CA SER A 53 -24.13 22.50 -47.43
C SER A 53 -24.88 23.00 -48.67
N VAL A 54 -24.56 24.19 -49.18
CA VAL A 54 -25.16 24.70 -50.43
C VAL A 54 -24.47 24.10 -51.66
N LYS A 55 -23.16 23.79 -51.56
CA LYS A 55 -22.38 23.22 -52.66
C LYS A 55 -22.53 21.69 -52.83
N ASN A 56 -22.78 20.95 -51.75
CA ASN A 56 -23.04 19.52 -51.80
C ASN A 56 -24.55 19.25 -51.61
N LYS A 57 -25.28 19.11 -52.72
CA LYS A 57 -26.70 18.69 -52.71
C LYS A 57 -26.90 17.20 -52.44
N ASP A 58 -25.81 16.45 -52.26
CA ASP A 58 -25.89 15.02 -52.00
C ASP A 58 -26.41 14.79 -50.57
N ALA A 59 -27.62 14.21 -50.49
CA ALA A 59 -28.30 13.76 -49.26
C ALA A 59 -27.39 13.03 -48.21
N PRO A 60 -26.32 12.30 -48.57
CA PRO A 60 -25.44 11.65 -47.60
C PRO A 60 -24.68 12.61 -46.67
N PHE A 61 -24.35 13.83 -47.10
CA PHE A 61 -23.60 14.77 -46.25
C PHE A 61 -24.46 15.32 -45.12
N GLN A 62 -25.68 15.77 -45.44
CA GLN A 62 -26.61 16.29 -44.42
C GLN A 62 -26.96 15.21 -43.38
N GLN A 63 -27.13 13.96 -43.82
CA GLN A 63 -27.40 12.84 -42.92
C GLN A 63 -26.20 12.54 -42.00
N LYS A 64 -24.97 12.53 -42.53
CA LYS A 64 -23.74 12.36 -41.74
C LYS A 64 -23.50 13.52 -40.77
N PHE A 65 -23.78 14.74 -41.21
CA PHE A 65 -23.64 15.94 -40.38
C PHE A 65 -24.65 15.95 -39.23
N ALA A 66 -25.91 15.62 -39.51
CA ALA A 66 -26.95 15.49 -38.48
C ALA A 66 -26.59 14.40 -37.46
N ALA A 67 -26.08 13.24 -37.91
CA ALA A 67 -25.62 12.18 -37.03
C ALA A 67 -24.43 12.61 -36.15
N TRP A 68 -23.47 13.36 -36.71
CA TRP A 68 -22.36 13.92 -35.94
C TRP A 68 -22.85 14.93 -34.90
N GLN A 69 -23.79 15.81 -35.25
CA GLN A 69 -24.35 16.82 -34.35
C GLN A 69 -25.13 16.18 -33.20
N GLN A 70 -25.91 15.12 -33.47
CA GLN A 70 -26.55 14.31 -32.42
C GLN A 70 -25.53 13.68 -31.48
N LYS A 71 -24.42 13.14 -31.99
CA LYS A 71 -23.34 12.55 -31.19
C LYS A 71 -22.66 13.58 -30.28
N GLN A 72 -22.44 14.80 -30.77
CA GLN A 72 -21.88 15.89 -29.94
C GLN A 72 -22.84 16.27 -28.80
N ASN A 73 -24.14 16.37 -29.08
CA ASN A 73 -25.15 16.68 -28.07
C ASN A 73 -25.27 15.57 -27.01
N GLN A 74 -25.18 14.29 -27.41
CA GLN A 74 -25.14 13.16 -26.47
C GLN A 74 -23.89 13.19 -25.58
N ASN A 75 -22.71 13.49 -26.15
CA ASN A 75 -21.47 13.61 -25.37
C ASN A 75 -21.53 14.78 -24.38
N GLN A 76 -22.10 15.92 -24.77
CA GLN A 76 -22.31 17.04 -23.84
C GLN A 76 -23.31 16.70 -22.74
N ARG A 77 -24.39 15.97 -23.05
CA ARG A 77 -25.35 15.48 -22.05
C ARG A 77 -24.71 14.49 -21.08
N ARG A 78 -23.88 13.55 -21.55
CA ARG A 78 -23.09 12.65 -20.68
C ARG A 78 -22.17 13.44 -19.74
N LYS A 79 -21.41 14.40 -20.27
CA LYS A 79 -20.54 15.24 -19.44
C LYS A 79 -21.30 16.07 -18.40
N ARG A 80 -22.51 16.55 -18.73
CA ARG A 80 -23.38 17.25 -17.77
C ARG A 80 -23.95 16.31 -16.72
N LYS A 81 -24.38 15.11 -17.11
CA LYS A 81 -24.90 14.10 -16.18
C LYS A 81 -23.80 13.58 -15.25
N GLU A 82 -22.61 13.28 -15.79
CA GLU A 82 -21.42 12.97 -15.00
C GLU A 82 -21.11 14.11 -14.02
N LYS A 83 -21.09 15.38 -14.44
CA LYS A 83 -20.90 16.51 -13.51
C LYS A 83 -22.00 16.66 -12.45
N GLN A 84 -23.24 16.29 -12.77
CA GLN A 84 -24.39 16.41 -11.87
C GLN A 84 -24.42 15.25 -10.85
N ASP A 85 -24.06 14.04 -11.26
CA ASP A 85 -23.91 12.88 -10.37
C ASP A 85 -22.72 13.06 -9.40
N HIS A 86 -21.73 13.90 -9.75
CA HIS A 86 -20.59 14.26 -8.88
C HIS A 86 -20.88 15.46 -7.94
N SER A 87 -22.13 15.94 -7.85
CA SER A 87 -22.51 17.06 -6.97
C SER A 87 -23.09 16.65 -5.62
N ASN A 88 -22.99 15.37 -5.23
CA ASN A 88 -23.35 14.95 -3.88
C ASN A 88 -22.28 15.46 -2.88
N PRO A 89 -22.60 16.36 -1.93
CA PRO A 89 -21.59 17.08 -1.14
C PRO A 89 -20.81 16.22 -0.14
N HIS A 90 -21.21 14.96 0.07
CA HIS A 90 -20.61 14.10 1.09
C HIS A 90 -19.40 13.26 0.64
N PHE A 91 -19.02 13.26 -0.64
CA PHE A 91 -17.95 12.40 -1.16
C PHE A 91 -16.79 13.11 -1.89
N ASN A 92 -16.79 14.44 -1.95
CA ASN A 92 -15.91 15.19 -2.86
C ASN A 92 -14.67 15.85 -2.21
N SER A 93 -14.13 15.30 -1.11
CA SER A 93 -12.81 15.71 -0.61
C SER A 93 -11.64 15.01 -1.33
N HIS A 94 -11.90 13.96 -2.12
CA HIS A 94 -10.87 13.10 -2.74
C HIS A 94 -10.34 13.56 -4.10
N ALA A 95 -10.77 14.72 -4.63
CA ALA A 95 -10.26 15.25 -5.90
C ALA A 95 -8.90 15.98 -5.76
N ASN A 96 -8.29 15.97 -4.58
CA ASN A 96 -6.89 16.36 -4.46
C ASN A 96 -6.02 15.25 -5.05
N PRO A 97 -5.11 15.56 -6.00
CA PRO A 97 -4.22 14.56 -6.57
C PRO A 97 -3.48 13.86 -5.43
N HIS A 98 -3.66 12.54 -5.36
CA HIS A 98 -3.11 11.72 -4.28
C HIS A 98 -1.61 11.98 -4.18
N VAL A 99 -1.16 12.57 -3.06
CA VAL A 99 0.20 13.10 -2.86
C VAL A 99 1.28 12.08 -3.22
N LEU A 100 0.98 10.79 -3.02
CA LEU A 100 1.82 9.66 -3.39
C LEU A 100 2.19 9.56 -4.88
N ILE A 101 1.25 9.82 -5.79
CA ILE A 101 1.45 9.61 -7.22
C ILE A 101 1.83 10.95 -7.83
N PRO A 102 3.08 11.13 -8.32
CA PRO A 102 3.47 12.41 -8.89
C PRO A 102 2.56 12.77 -10.07
N LYS A 103 2.30 14.07 -10.30
CA LYS A 103 1.30 14.56 -11.27
C LYS A 103 1.43 13.93 -12.67
N ILE A 104 2.65 13.78 -13.17
CA ILE A 104 2.91 13.20 -14.50
C ILE A 104 2.53 11.71 -14.52
N PRO A 105 3.07 10.85 -13.63
CA PRO A 105 2.58 9.48 -13.42
C PRO A 105 1.08 9.38 -13.20
N TYR A 106 0.45 10.27 -12.43
CA TYR A 106 -1.00 10.24 -12.16
C TYR A 106 -1.82 10.32 -13.45
N SER A 107 -1.45 11.25 -14.35
CA SER A 107 -2.11 11.38 -15.65
C SER A 107 -1.96 10.15 -16.54
N VAL A 108 -0.94 9.32 -16.30
CA VAL A 108 -0.66 8.10 -17.04
C VAL A 108 -1.31 6.89 -16.36
N PHE A 109 -1.34 6.88 -15.03
CA PHE A 109 -2.00 5.90 -14.17
C PHE A 109 -3.51 5.86 -14.39
N HIS A 110 -4.14 7.03 -14.55
CA HIS A 110 -5.59 7.13 -14.83
C HIS A 110 -5.97 7.04 -16.31
N LYS A 111 -5.05 6.69 -17.23
CA LYS A 111 -5.41 6.54 -18.66
C LYS A 111 -6.20 5.24 -18.88
N PRO A 112 -7.45 5.32 -19.39
CA PRO A 112 -8.25 4.11 -19.64
C PRO A 112 -7.65 3.20 -20.72
N LYS A 113 -6.88 3.77 -21.65
CA LYS A 113 -6.25 3.02 -22.73
C LYS A 113 -4.93 2.41 -22.24
N SER A 114 -4.83 1.08 -22.31
CA SER A 114 -3.60 0.35 -22.03
C SER A 114 -2.48 0.78 -22.99
N THR A 115 -1.47 1.45 -22.44
CA THR A 115 -0.21 1.78 -23.11
C THR A 115 0.93 1.20 -22.28
N PRO A 116 2.13 0.94 -22.86
CA PRO A 116 3.25 0.44 -22.07
C PRO A 116 3.57 1.33 -20.86
N LYS A 117 3.50 2.66 -21.02
CA LYS A 117 3.72 3.62 -19.92
C LYS A 117 2.63 3.57 -18.86
N SER A 118 1.36 3.41 -19.23
CA SER A 118 0.27 3.30 -18.25
C SER A 118 0.27 1.96 -17.52
N ARG A 119 0.66 0.86 -18.20
CA ARG A 119 0.90 -0.43 -17.54
C ARG A 119 2.03 -0.34 -16.53
N GLN A 120 3.17 0.26 -16.91
CA GLN A 120 4.29 0.44 -16.00
C GLN A 120 3.90 1.31 -14.79
N ALA A 121 3.28 2.47 -15.03
CA ALA A 121 2.82 3.33 -13.93
C ALA A 121 1.80 2.63 -13.03
N THR A 122 0.93 1.80 -13.59
CA THR A 122 0.01 0.98 -12.80
C THR A 122 0.77 0.00 -11.92
N ALA A 123 1.66 -0.80 -12.51
CA ALA A 123 2.44 -1.80 -11.79
C ALA A 123 3.25 -1.19 -10.62
N ASP A 124 3.81 0.01 -10.84
CA ASP A 124 4.64 0.70 -9.85
C ASP A 124 3.80 1.35 -8.73
N PHE A 125 2.61 1.90 -9.03
CA PHE A 125 1.90 2.77 -8.08
C PHE A 125 0.61 2.19 -7.49
N THR A 126 -0.07 1.25 -8.16
CA THR A 126 -1.41 0.77 -7.73
C THR A 126 -1.39 0.18 -6.31
N ARG A 127 -0.38 -0.63 -6.00
CA ARG A 127 -0.22 -1.28 -4.68
C ARG A 127 0.11 -0.26 -3.59
N SER A 128 1.07 0.62 -3.84
CA SER A 128 1.43 1.71 -2.93
C SER A 128 0.25 2.68 -2.68
N ALA A 129 -0.55 2.99 -3.70
CA ALA A 129 -1.70 3.88 -3.57
C ALA A 129 -2.83 3.23 -2.78
N THR A 130 -3.07 1.94 -3.02
CA THR A 130 -4.02 1.16 -2.22
C THR A 130 -3.60 1.07 -0.76
N LEU A 131 -2.30 0.89 -0.48
CA LEU A 131 -1.75 0.92 0.89
C LEU A 131 -1.95 2.28 1.57
N ALA A 132 -1.65 3.37 0.89
CA ALA A 132 -1.82 4.72 1.44
C ALA A 132 -3.28 4.99 1.79
N GLU A 133 -4.21 4.67 0.88
CA GLU A 133 -5.64 4.82 1.13
C GLU A 133 -6.13 3.91 2.25
N ALA A 134 -5.68 2.66 2.32
CA ALA A 134 -6.00 1.75 3.42
C ALA A 134 -5.60 2.35 4.77
N VAL A 135 -4.36 2.84 4.89
CA VAL A 135 -3.81 3.44 6.11
C VAL A 135 -4.59 4.69 6.53
N VAL A 136 -4.97 5.56 5.57
CA VAL A 136 -5.80 6.74 5.83
C VAL A 136 -7.20 6.34 6.29
N ARG A 137 -7.86 5.44 5.55
CA ARG A 137 -9.24 5.02 5.83
C ARG A 137 -9.37 4.28 7.16
N LEU A 138 -8.38 3.48 7.51
CA LEU A 138 -8.30 2.79 8.80
C LEU A 138 -7.85 3.71 9.93
N SER A 139 -7.48 4.97 9.66
CA SER A 139 -6.96 5.92 10.66
C SER A 139 -5.71 5.41 11.40
N LEU A 140 -4.87 4.60 10.74
CA LEU A 140 -3.66 4.01 11.34
C LEU A 140 -2.51 5.02 11.49
N LEU A 141 -2.61 6.19 10.87
CA LEU A 141 -1.55 7.21 10.93
C LEU A 141 -1.29 7.71 12.37
N ASN A 142 -2.31 7.75 13.21
CA ASN A 142 -2.18 8.17 14.61
C ASN A 142 -1.55 7.07 15.47
N SER A 143 -1.88 5.81 15.21
CA SER A 143 -1.32 4.67 15.96
C SER A 143 0.16 4.46 15.67
N PHE A 144 0.65 4.86 14.50
CA PHE A 144 2.06 4.75 14.11
C PHE A 144 2.98 5.69 14.88
N THR A 145 2.45 6.78 15.44
CA THR A 145 3.30 7.79 16.09
C THR A 145 3.54 7.53 17.56
N GLY A 146 2.81 6.60 18.18
CA GLY A 146 2.77 6.41 19.63
C GLY A 146 2.29 7.69 20.32
N ASP A 147 1.11 7.69 20.94
CA ASP A 147 0.66 8.83 21.74
C ASP A 147 1.54 8.95 23.00
N ASN A 148 2.73 9.52 22.85
CA ASN A 148 3.52 10.08 23.95
C ASN A 148 2.96 11.47 24.33
N ASP A 149 1.64 11.59 24.37
CA ASP A 149 0.92 12.75 24.91
C ASP A 149 0.95 12.73 26.44
N ASN A 150 2.11 12.39 27.03
CA ASN A 150 2.45 12.84 28.38
C ASN A 150 2.89 14.31 28.29
N ASP A 151 1.95 15.13 27.84
CA ASP A 151 1.94 16.58 28.03
C ASP A 151 1.63 16.86 29.50
N GLY A 152 2.61 16.50 30.33
CA GLY A 152 2.63 16.73 31.77
C GLY A 152 3.94 17.40 32.09
N GLY A 153 4.03 18.70 31.78
CA GLY A 153 5.20 19.54 32.02
C GLY A 153 5.76 19.40 33.44
N GLY A 154 6.77 18.54 33.58
CA GLY A 154 7.65 18.46 34.73
C GLY A 154 9.06 18.72 34.24
N GLY A 155 9.53 19.96 34.38
CA GLY A 155 10.90 20.37 34.07
C GLY A 155 11.91 19.75 35.03
N GLY A 156 12.16 18.46 34.87
CA GLY A 156 13.30 17.76 35.47
C GLY A 156 14.41 17.64 34.44
N ASP A 157 15.51 18.34 34.66
CA ASP A 157 16.76 18.29 33.88
C ASP A 157 17.50 16.94 34.06
N ASP A 158 16.80 15.82 34.05
CA ASP A 158 17.43 14.50 34.16
C ASP A 158 17.81 14.02 32.75
N ASP A 159 19.07 14.27 32.39
CA ASP A 159 19.81 13.89 31.16
C ASP A 159 19.92 12.37 30.92
N ASN A 160 18.92 11.56 31.28
CA ASN A 160 18.91 10.15 30.94
C ASN A 160 18.36 9.96 29.52
N ASP A 161 19.26 10.14 28.56
CA ASP A 161 19.15 9.95 27.11
C ASP A 161 18.91 8.49 26.66
N ASP A 162 18.44 7.60 27.55
CA ASP A 162 18.40 6.18 27.27
C ASP A 162 17.04 5.70 26.72
N ASP A 163 17.13 5.26 25.47
CA ASP A 163 16.21 4.40 24.73
C ASP A 163 14.87 4.99 24.28
N ASP A 164 14.97 5.87 23.28
CA ASP A 164 13.92 6.19 22.31
C ASP A 164 13.51 4.91 21.53
N ASP A 165 12.69 4.06 22.16
CA ASP A 165 12.05 2.88 21.55
C ASP A 165 11.03 3.33 20.50
N SER A 166 11.55 3.82 19.37
CA SER A 166 10.73 4.25 18.25
C SER A 166 9.86 3.09 17.79
N SER A 167 8.54 3.19 17.99
CA SER A 167 7.61 2.12 17.70
C SER A 167 7.69 1.73 16.23
N LEU A 168 8.21 0.53 15.93
CA LEU A 168 8.29 0.01 14.58
C LEU A 168 6.90 -0.23 14.01
N VAL A 169 6.63 0.34 12.85
CA VAL A 169 5.44 0.01 12.05
C VAL A 169 5.73 -1.23 11.22
N MET A 170 4.92 -2.27 11.41
CA MET A 170 5.09 -3.56 10.75
C MET A 170 3.89 -3.86 9.85
N ILE A 171 4.15 -4.04 8.56
CA ILE A 171 3.14 -4.33 7.54
C ILE A 171 3.42 -5.69 6.95
N ASP A 172 2.43 -6.58 7.00
CA ASP A 172 2.52 -7.88 6.36
C ASP A 172 1.84 -7.84 5.00
N VAL A 173 2.57 -8.27 3.97
CA VAL A 173 2.04 -8.44 2.62
C VAL A 173 1.99 -9.93 2.35
N VAL A 174 0.79 -10.48 2.27
CA VAL A 174 0.56 -11.92 2.24
C VAL A 174 0.06 -12.34 0.87
N GLY A 175 0.46 -13.54 0.44
CA GLY A 175 0.15 -14.05 -0.89
C GLY A 175 1.01 -13.39 -1.98
N VAL A 176 2.18 -12.86 -1.62
CA VAL A 176 3.12 -12.31 -2.60
C VAL A 176 3.67 -13.43 -3.47
N ASP A 177 3.92 -13.10 -4.73
CA ASP A 177 4.55 -14.02 -5.67
C ASP A 177 5.76 -13.34 -6.35
N HIS A 178 6.19 -13.90 -7.48
CA HIS A 178 7.27 -13.34 -8.27
C HIS A 178 6.98 -11.91 -8.81
N VAL A 179 5.73 -11.46 -8.86
CA VAL A 179 5.35 -10.11 -9.32
C VAL A 179 5.81 -9.05 -8.33
N GLU A 180 5.63 -9.25 -7.02
CA GLU A 180 6.10 -8.31 -6.00
C GLU A 180 7.54 -8.57 -5.57
N CYS A 181 7.96 -9.85 -5.59
CA CYS A 181 9.18 -10.30 -4.91
C CYS A 181 10.21 -10.92 -5.86
N GLN A 182 10.28 -10.50 -7.13
CA GLN A 182 11.28 -11.03 -8.06
C GLN A 182 12.73 -10.71 -7.65
N ASN A 183 12.96 -9.48 -7.19
CA ASN A 183 14.27 -8.94 -6.82
C ASN A 183 14.08 -7.67 -5.98
N ALA A 184 15.17 -7.20 -5.35
CA ALA A 184 15.15 -5.99 -4.52
C ALA A 184 14.65 -4.75 -5.26
N SER A 185 14.92 -4.61 -6.56
CA SER A 185 14.44 -3.48 -7.37
C SER A 185 12.92 -3.53 -7.56
N THR A 186 12.34 -4.70 -7.79
CA THR A 186 10.88 -4.88 -7.87
C THR A 186 10.22 -4.49 -6.55
N ILE A 187 10.71 -5.02 -5.43
CA ILE A 187 10.21 -4.68 -4.08
C ILE A 187 10.27 -3.17 -3.84
N ARG A 188 11.41 -2.53 -4.15
CA ARG A 188 11.55 -1.08 -4.04
C ARG A 188 10.55 -0.36 -4.92
N ASN A 189 10.43 -0.71 -6.19
CA ASN A 189 9.49 -0.05 -7.11
C ASN A 189 8.05 -0.14 -6.60
N THR A 190 7.67 -1.28 -6.02
CA THR A 190 6.31 -1.52 -5.50
C THR A 190 6.01 -0.76 -4.21
N PHE A 191 6.93 -0.73 -3.23
CA PHE A 191 6.64 -0.23 -1.87
C PHE A 191 7.30 1.11 -1.52
N ARG A 192 8.38 1.51 -2.20
CA ARG A 192 9.06 2.79 -1.97
C ARG A 192 8.14 4.01 -2.14
N PRO A 193 7.22 4.06 -3.14
CA PRO A 193 6.33 5.20 -3.24
C PRO A 193 5.55 5.40 -1.94
N PHE A 194 4.94 4.33 -1.40
CA PHE A 194 4.20 4.40 -0.13
C PHE A 194 5.07 4.90 1.02
N VAL A 195 6.28 4.36 1.17
CA VAL A 195 7.22 4.79 2.22
C VAL A 195 7.55 6.28 2.08
N ARG A 196 7.80 6.78 0.86
CA ARG A 196 8.09 8.20 0.63
C ARG A 196 6.90 9.09 0.98
N TRP A 197 5.69 8.68 0.64
CA TRP A 197 4.48 9.41 1.02
C TRP A 197 4.31 9.45 2.54
N LEU A 198 4.53 8.33 3.23
CA LEU A 198 4.40 8.27 4.68
C LEU A 198 5.47 9.10 5.39
N ARG A 199 6.71 9.08 4.88
CA ARG A 199 7.79 9.99 5.30
C ARG A 199 7.36 11.44 5.17
N ASP A 200 6.87 11.82 3.99
CA ASP A 200 6.50 13.21 3.70
C ASP A 200 5.28 13.64 4.54
N TYR A 201 4.33 12.73 4.79
CA TYR A 201 3.20 12.94 5.70
C TYR A 201 3.66 13.28 7.12
N PHE A 202 4.54 12.47 7.72
CA PHE A 202 5.02 12.71 9.07
C PHE A 202 5.97 13.91 9.17
N PHE A 203 6.90 14.03 8.21
CA PHE A 203 7.92 15.06 8.25
C PHE A 203 7.35 16.46 7.98
N TYR A 204 6.60 16.64 6.89
CA TYR A 204 6.06 17.95 6.53
C TYR A 204 4.71 18.24 7.17
N GLY A 205 3.89 17.22 7.43
CA GLY A 205 2.55 17.40 7.97
C GLY A 205 2.53 17.60 9.48
N GLN A 206 3.42 16.91 10.20
CA GLN A 206 3.38 16.86 11.67
C GLN A 206 4.67 17.33 12.35
N GLY A 207 5.75 17.56 11.59
CA GLY A 207 7.06 17.89 12.16
C GLY A 207 7.62 16.80 13.09
N ARG A 208 7.12 15.56 12.96
CA ARG A 208 7.44 14.46 13.88
C ARG A 208 8.73 13.74 13.47
N ARG A 209 9.33 13.05 14.45
CA ARG A 209 10.46 12.14 14.23
C ARG A 209 10.06 11.06 13.23
N SER A 210 11.06 10.52 12.55
CA SER A 210 10.82 9.49 11.56
C SER A 210 10.40 8.18 12.22
N VAL A 211 9.29 7.61 11.76
CA VAL A 211 8.83 6.29 12.21
C VAL A 211 9.49 5.20 11.36
N PRO A 212 10.19 4.22 11.94
CA PRO A 212 10.74 3.11 11.17
C PRO A 212 9.61 2.20 10.67
N ILE A 213 9.78 1.65 9.46
CA ILE A 213 8.78 0.77 8.84
C ILE A 213 9.44 -0.52 8.37
N HIS A 214 8.78 -1.64 8.63
CA HIS A 214 9.20 -2.95 8.13
C HIS A 214 8.07 -3.66 7.39
N PHE A 215 8.38 -4.17 6.20
CA PHE A 215 7.49 -5.02 5.42
C PHE A 215 7.91 -6.49 5.54
N ARG A 216 6.97 -7.39 5.83
CA ARG A 216 7.17 -8.84 5.76
C ARG A 216 6.36 -9.38 4.57
N LEU A 217 7.07 -9.75 3.51
CA LEU A 217 6.50 -10.23 2.26
C LEU A 217 6.43 -11.76 2.31
N ILE A 218 5.23 -12.33 2.44
CA ILE A 218 5.01 -13.73 2.78
C ILE A 218 4.27 -14.44 1.65
N GLY A 219 4.89 -15.48 1.07
CA GLY A 219 4.33 -16.17 -0.09
C GLY A 219 4.91 -17.55 -0.35
N ARG A 220 4.12 -18.40 -1.03
CA ARG A 220 4.49 -19.80 -1.34
C ARG A 220 5.40 -19.97 -2.54
N GLU A 221 5.30 -19.08 -3.51
CA GLU A 221 6.01 -19.23 -4.79
C GLU A 221 7.22 -18.29 -4.89
N LEU A 222 7.75 -17.89 -3.74
CA LEU A 222 8.94 -17.04 -3.69
C LEU A 222 10.17 -17.85 -4.14
N THR A 223 10.79 -17.41 -5.23
CA THR A 223 11.96 -18.08 -5.81
C THR A 223 13.23 -17.78 -5.00
N ALA A 224 14.15 -18.75 -4.93
CA ALA A 224 15.36 -18.69 -4.10
C ALA A 224 16.25 -17.44 -4.29
N MET A 225 16.22 -16.77 -5.45
CA MET A 225 17.06 -15.58 -5.70
C MET A 225 16.71 -14.37 -4.82
N THR A 226 15.46 -14.26 -4.36
CA THR A 226 15.02 -13.23 -3.39
C THR A 226 15.00 -13.72 -1.96
N MET A 227 15.32 -15.00 -1.74
CA MET A 227 15.17 -15.70 -0.47
C MET A 227 16.47 -16.25 0.08
N ALA A 228 17.61 -15.59 -0.19
CA ALA A 228 18.72 -15.76 0.75
C ALA A 228 18.19 -15.29 2.12
N GLU A 229 17.91 -16.25 2.98
CA GLU A 229 17.26 -16.05 4.27
C GLU A 229 18.01 -14.95 5.04
N GLY A 230 17.27 -13.94 5.52
CA GLY A 230 17.86 -12.78 6.20
C GLY A 230 18.31 -11.62 5.31
N VAL A 231 18.11 -11.67 3.98
CA VAL A 231 18.33 -10.47 3.15
C VAL A 231 17.28 -9.40 3.45
N VAL A 232 17.74 -8.32 4.06
CA VAL A 232 16.94 -7.12 4.31
C VAL A 232 17.08 -6.16 3.14
N VAL A 233 15.98 -5.84 2.48
CA VAL A 233 15.93 -4.86 1.39
C VAL A 233 15.67 -3.48 1.99
N ASP A 234 16.63 -2.57 1.89
CA ASP A 234 16.39 -1.14 2.13
C ASP A 234 15.52 -0.55 1.01
N LEU A 235 14.38 0.02 1.39
CA LEU A 235 13.40 0.59 0.47
C LEU A 235 13.75 2.02 0.02
N LEU A 236 14.60 2.74 0.76
CA LEU A 236 14.94 4.14 0.46
C LEU A 236 16.30 4.32 -0.21
N GLU A 237 17.20 3.32 -0.18
CA GLU A 237 18.56 3.32 -0.79
C GLU A 237 19.43 4.53 -0.38
N SER A 238 19.02 5.28 0.64
CA SER A 238 19.65 6.54 1.03
C SER A 238 20.10 6.43 2.48
N PRO A 239 21.43 6.33 2.75
CA PRO A 239 21.95 6.25 4.11
C PRO A 239 21.73 7.54 4.90
N THR A 240 21.37 8.63 4.22
CA THR A 240 21.07 9.94 4.82
C THR A 240 19.59 10.16 5.09
N SER A 241 18.73 9.18 4.79
CA SER A 241 17.31 9.27 5.14
C SER A 241 17.17 9.13 6.65
N SER A 242 16.54 10.11 7.30
CA SER A 242 16.13 10.01 8.71
C SER A 242 15.16 8.84 8.95
N MET A 243 14.55 8.31 7.89
CA MET A 243 13.64 7.17 7.93
C MET A 243 14.31 5.87 7.55
N ARG A 244 14.18 4.88 8.42
CA ARG A 244 14.51 3.48 8.16
C ARG A 244 13.27 2.76 7.61
N ALA A 245 13.35 2.26 6.39
CA ALA A 245 12.27 1.49 5.79
C ALA A 245 12.84 0.25 5.10
N THR A 246 12.43 -0.92 5.57
CA THR A 246 13.02 -2.20 5.14
C THR A 246 11.95 -3.22 4.76
N ALA A 247 12.33 -4.23 3.97
CA ALA A 247 11.48 -5.36 3.64
C ALA A 247 12.25 -6.68 3.76
N THR A 248 11.56 -7.75 4.14
CA THR A 248 12.05 -9.12 4.16
C THR A 248 11.08 -10.05 3.44
N CYS A 249 11.60 -11.10 2.79
CA CYS A 249 10.82 -12.10 2.08
C CYS A 249 10.80 -13.42 2.87
N HIS A 250 9.64 -14.04 2.99
CA HIS A 250 9.42 -15.26 3.78
C HIS A 250 8.64 -16.29 2.98
N TYR A 251 9.19 -17.50 2.88
CA TYR A 251 8.54 -18.62 2.22
C TYR A 251 7.48 -19.25 3.10
N GLY A 252 6.32 -19.53 2.53
CA GLY A 252 5.29 -20.36 3.17
C GLY A 252 3.92 -19.70 3.20
N VAL A 253 3.01 -20.33 3.94
CA VAL A 253 1.70 -19.74 4.26
C VAL A 253 1.77 -18.92 5.54
N TYR A 254 0.86 -17.97 5.66
CA TYR A 254 0.96 -16.94 6.70
C TYR A 254 0.91 -17.48 8.13
N HIS A 255 0.04 -18.45 8.41
CA HIS A 255 -0.05 -19.03 9.76
C HIS A 255 1.20 -19.84 10.14
N GLU A 256 1.80 -20.58 9.21
CA GLU A 256 3.07 -21.28 9.41
C GLU A 256 4.20 -20.30 9.72
N PHE A 257 4.29 -19.22 8.94
CA PHE A 257 5.25 -18.14 9.18
C PHE A 257 5.11 -17.54 10.59
N LEU A 258 3.89 -17.23 11.02
CA LEU A 258 3.64 -16.68 12.36
C LEU A 258 3.99 -17.68 13.47
N GLU A 259 3.73 -18.97 13.28
CA GLU A 259 4.12 -20.02 14.23
C GLU A 259 5.64 -20.17 14.34
N GLU A 260 6.34 -20.18 13.21
CA GLU A 260 7.79 -20.26 13.18
C GLU A 260 8.42 -19.06 13.91
N ARG A 261 7.95 -17.85 13.64
CA ARG A 261 8.41 -16.65 14.35
C ARG A 261 8.16 -16.71 15.85
N ARG A 262 7.00 -17.22 16.28
CA ARG A 262 6.72 -17.44 17.70
C ARG A 262 7.69 -18.44 18.33
N LYS A 263 8.01 -19.54 17.64
CA LYS A 263 8.99 -20.52 18.11
C LYS A 263 10.39 -19.92 18.22
N GLN A 264 10.82 -19.15 17.22
CA GLN A 264 12.11 -18.44 17.23
C GLN A 264 12.20 -17.45 18.41
N GLN A 265 11.12 -16.68 18.67
CA GLN A 265 11.06 -15.76 19.80
C GLN A 265 11.14 -16.49 21.15
N GLN A 266 10.40 -17.60 21.31
CA GLN A 266 10.46 -18.41 22.54
C GLN A 266 11.86 -18.99 22.77
N GLN A 267 12.52 -19.46 21.70
CA GLN A 267 13.90 -19.95 21.79
C GLN A 267 14.88 -18.83 22.17
N GLN A 268 14.73 -17.63 21.59
CA GLN A 268 15.54 -16.48 21.92
C GLN A 268 15.36 -16.05 23.39
N GLN A 269 14.12 -16.01 23.88
CA GLN A 269 13.83 -15.70 25.29
C GLN A 269 14.43 -16.73 26.24
N GLN A 270 14.34 -18.03 25.90
CA GLN A 270 14.98 -19.08 26.69
C GLN A 270 16.51 -18.98 26.69
N GLN A 271 17.11 -18.53 25.58
CA GLN A 271 18.56 -18.30 25.53
C GLN A 271 18.97 -17.11 26.41
N LEU A 272 18.23 -16.00 26.37
CA LEU A 272 18.50 -14.83 27.22
C LEU A 272 18.38 -15.17 28.71
N GLN A 273 17.32 -15.89 29.11
CA GLN A 273 17.15 -16.33 30.51
C GLN A 273 18.32 -17.21 30.98
N ARG A 274 18.87 -18.08 30.11
CA ARG A 274 20.05 -18.89 30.45
C ARG A 274 21.33 -18.06 30.56
N VAL A 275 21.47 -16.98 29.79
CA VAL A 275 22.62 -16.07 29.90
C VAL A 275 22.52 -15.29 31.21
N GLU A 276 21.34 -14.74 31.54
CA GLU A 276 21.11 -14.04 32.81
C GLU A 276 21.36 -14.95 34.03
N GLU A 277 20.91 -16.21 33.99
CA GLU A 277 21.20 -17.20 35.05
C GLU A 277 22.69 -17.54 35.17
N ASN A 278 23.46 -17.47 34.08
CA ASN A 278 24.89 -17.74 34.07
C ASN A 278 25.72 -16.50 34.47
N ASP A 279 25.29 -15.29 34.10
CA ASP A 279 25.98 -14.03 34.40
C ASP A 279 25.78 -13.60 35.86
N GLN A 280 24.67 -13.97 36.50
CA GLN A 280 24.54 -13.90 37.97
C GLN A 280 25.60 -14.73 38.71
N LYS A 281 26.32 -15.61 38.01
CA LYS A 281 27.42 -16.42 38.55
C LYS A 281 28.80 -15.83 38.26
N ILE A 282 28.89 -14.78 37.45
CA ILE A 282 30.14 -14.12 37.03
C ILE A 282 29.96 -12.60 37.22
N GLU A 283 29.80 -12.16 38.47
CA GLU A 283 30.14 -10.79 38.82
C GLU A 283 31.67 -10.65 38.71
N ASN A 284 32.17 -10.30 37.52
CA ASN A 284 33.34 -9.45 37.33
C ASN A 284 33.67 -9.29 35.84
N ASP A 285 33.82 -8.02 35.48
CA ASP A 285 34.60 -7.46 34.39
C ASP A 285 34.04 -7.46 32.95
N ASN A 286 33.78 -6.21 32.53
CA ASN A 286 33.88 -5.61 31.21
C ASN A 286 32.64 -5.58 30.30
N ASP A 287 31.89 -4.49 30.49
CA ASP A 287 31.12 -3.80 29.45
C ASP A 287 31.98 -3.53 28.21
N ASN A 288 31.64 -4.16 27.08
CA ASN A 288 31.52 -3.52 25.78
C ASN A 288 31.25 -4.54 24.68
N ASN A 289 30.28 -4.21 23.83
CA ASN A 289 29.81 -4.88 22.62
C ASN A 289 28.76 -5.98 22.82
N ASN A 290 27.54 -5.68 22.40
CA ASN A 290 27.07 -6.17 21.09
C ASN A 290 25.73 -5.53 20.72
N ASP A 291 25.78 -4.62 19.75
CA ASP A 291 24.65 -4.23 18.91
C ASP A 291 24.18 -5.45 18.10
N VAL A 292 23.44 -6.36 18.73
CA VAL A 292 22.65 -7.34 17.99
C VAL A 292 21.47 -6.58 17.40
N PRO A 293 21.29 -6.54 16.07
CA PRO A 293 20.22 -5.77 15.46
C PRO A 293 18.89 -6.32 15.97
N LEU A 294 18.27 -5.55 16.87
CA LEU A 294 16.93 -5.70 17.39
C LEU A 294 15.96 -5.52 16.21
N LEU A 295 15.91 -6.50 15.31
CA LEU A 295 14.83 -6.69 14.34
C LEU A 295 13.59 -7.16 15.14
N SER A 296 13.17 -6.21 15.98
CA SER A 296 11.97 -6.00 16.77
C SER A 296 11.24 -7.23 17.30
N ALA A 297 11.10 -7.28 18.62
CA ALA A 297 10.25 -8.21 19.38
C ALA A 297 8.75 -8.18 18.97
N LYS A 298 8.33 -7.23 18.14
CA LYS A 298 6.96 -7.13 17.64
C LYS A 298 6.64 -8.30 16.71
N MET A 299 5.66 -9.11 17.11
CA MET A 299 5.16 -10.24 16.32
C MET A 299 3.94 -9.89 15.47
N ALA A 300 3.01 -9.14 16.04
CA ALA A 300 1.76 -8.76 15.40
C ALA A 300 1.95 -7.56 14.47
N PRO A 301 1.56 -7.64 13.19
CA PRO A 301 1.60 -6.49 12.29
C PRO A 301 0.56 -5.44 12.70
N ASP A 302 0.83 -4.19 12.33
CA ASP A 302 -0.14 -3.10 12.41
C ASP A 302 -1.15 -3.14 11.27
N LEU A 303 -0.78 -3.76 10.15
CA LEU A 303 -1.63 -3.94 8.98
C LEU A 303 -1.20 -5.20 8.23
N THR A 304 -2.19 -6.02 7.83
CA THR A 304 -2.00 -7.08 6.85
C THR A 304 -2.68 -6.68 5.54
N ILE A 305 -2.04 -6.94 4.40
CA ILE A 305 -2.63 -6.73 3.09
C ILE A 305 -2.39 -7.93 2.17
N ALA A 306 -3.39 -8.28 1.36
CA ALA A 306 -3.30 -9.29 0.32
C ALA A 306 -3.68 -8.67 -1.03
N PHE A 307 -2.71 -8.58 -1.95
CA PHE A 307 -2.94 -7.95 -3.26
C PHE A 307 -3.38 -8.95 -4.31
N ASN A 308 -4.61 -8.81 -4.81
CA ASN A 308 -5.20 -9.68 -5.85
C ASN A 308 -4.94 -11.18 -5.59
N ALA A 309 -4.93 -11.56 -4.31
CA ALA A 309 -4.46 -12.88 -3.88
C ALA A 309 -5.45 -13.99 -4.21
N GLY A 310 -6.67 -13.65 -4.66
CA GLY A 310 -7.72 -14.60 -5.02
C GLY A 310 -7.97 -15.57 -3.87
N VAL A 311 -8.35 -15.04 -2.71
CA VAL A 311 -8.53 -15.82 -1.48
C VAL A 311 -9.48 -17.00 -1.71
N TRP A 312 -10.50 -16.82 -2.56
CA TRP A 312 -11.43 -17.87 -3.00
C TRP A 312 -10.80 -19.06 -3.72
N GLY A 313 -9.59 -18.93 -4.26
CA GLY A 313 -8.88 -19.99 -4.98
C GLY A 313 -8.01 -20.90 -4.10
N TYR A 314 -7.79 -20.55 -2.83
CA TYR A 314 -6.83 -21.25 -1.97
C TYR A 314 -7.46 -21.63 -0.64
N GLN A 315 -7.71 -22.93 -0.46
CA GLN A 315 -8.27 -23.49 0.78
C GLN A 315 -7.42 -23.15 2.01
N GLU A 316 -6.15 -22.81 1.84
CA GLU A 316 -5.23 -22.57 2.95
C GLU A 316 -5.40 -21.18 3.57
N TRP A 317 -6.10 -20.27 2.90
CA TRP A 317 -6.53 -19.02 3.51
C TRP A 317 -7.53 -19.24 4.64
N ALA A 318 -8.36 -20.29 4.56
CA ALA A 318 -9.31 -20.60 5.62
C ALA A 318 -8.57 -20.81 6.95
N THR A 319 -7.54 -21.67 6.98
CA THR A 319 -6.70 -21.88 8.17
C THR A 319 -6.07 -20.59 8.65
N THR A 320 -5.61 -19.74 7.73
CA THR A 320 -5.01 -18.44 8.06
C THR A 320 -6.01 -17.50 8.74
N PHE A 321 -7.23 -17.33 8.21
CA PHE A 321 -8.23 -16.47 8.83
C PHE A 321 -8.69 -17.01 10.18
N GLN A 322 -8.86 -18.33 10.30
CA GLN A 322 -9.19 -18.97 11.57
C GLN A 322 -8.10 -18.71 12.61
N TYR A 323 -6.84 -18.82 12.22
CA TYR A 323 -5.70 -18.53 13.08
C TYR A 323 -5.67 -17.07 13.54
N LEU A 324 -5.83 -16.12 12.63
CA LEU A 324 -5.85 -14.69 12.96
C LEU A 324 -7.04 -14.33 13.84
N ALA A 325 -8.22 -14.87 13.56
CA ALA A 325 -9.42 -14.63 14.36
C ALA A 325 -9.35 -15.22 15.78
N ARG A 326 -8.51 -16.25 16.00
CA ARG A 326 -8.20 -16.80 17.33
C ARG A 326 -7.13 -16.00 18.07
N SER A 327 -6.32 -15.23 17.35
CA SER A 327 -5.14 -14.61 17.92
C SER A 327 -5.54 -13.53 18.91
N LYS A 328 -5.21 -13.77 20.18
CA LYS A 328 -5.21 -12.73 21.21
C LYS A 328 -3.98 -11.88 20.94
N HIS A 329 -4.17 -10.79 20.21
CA HIS A 329 -3.14 -9.78 20.14
C HIS A 329 -3.11 -9.11 21.51
N SER A 330 -2.04 -9.39 22.26
CA SER A 330 -1.66 -8.55 23.38
C SER A 330 -1.27 -7.21 22.77
N SER A 331 -2.26 -6.34 22.56
CA SER A 331 -2.01 -4.93 22.34
C SER A 331 -1.11 -4.52 23.49
N SER A 332 0.14 -4.19 23.22
CA SER A 332 1.01 -3.52 24.18
C SER A 332 0.52 -2.08 24.32
N SER A 333 -0.73 -1.89 24.76
CA SER A 333 -1.22 -0.60 25.20
C SER A 333 -1.40 -0.69 26.71
N VAL A 334 -0.60 0.11 27.39
CA VAL A 334 -0.89 0.58 28.75
C VAL A 334 -2.30 1.15 28.68
N ALA A 335 -3.27 0.46 29.26
CA ALA A 335 -4.67 0.89 29.25
C ALA A 335 -4.81 2.15 30.11
N THR A 336 -4.65 3.33 29.52
CA THR A 336 -4.99 4.59 30.16
C THR A 336 -6.51 4.69 30.20
N THR A 337 -7.07 4.64 31.41
CA THR A 337 -8.51 4.80 31.66
C THR A 337 -8.90 6.26 31.50
N THR A 338 -9.05 6.71 30.26
CA THR A 338 -9.50 8.08 29.98
C THR A 338 -11.02 8.14 30.07
N THR A 339 -11.49 9.02 30.94
CA THR A 339 -12.87 9.15 31.40
C THR A 339 -13.79 9.76 30.32
N GLU A 340 -15.04 9.33 30.33
CA GLU A 340 -16.14 9.70 29.44
C GLU A 340 -16.42 11.22 29.41
N ALA A 341 -15.97 11.92 28.37
CA ALA A 341 -16.50 13.24 27.99
C ALA A 341 -16.10 13.64 26.55
N ALA A 342 -16.51 12.89 25.54
CA ALA A 342 -16.45 13.36 24.15
C ALA A 342 -17.64 12.81 23.34
N VAL A 343 -18.73 13.58 23.40
CA VAL A 343 -19.93 13.41 22.58
C VAL A 343 -19.74 14.20 21.27
N GLU A 344 -20.08 13.55 20.15
CA GLU A 344 -20.39 14.15 18.83
C GLU A 344 -19.26 14.72 17.95
N THR A 345 -18.22 13.92 17.68
CA THR A 345 -17.61 13.87 16.34
C THR A 345 -17.16 12.43 16.07
N GLY A 346 -17.72 11.79 15.04
CA GLY A 346 -17.56 10.36 14.73
C GLY A 346 -16.17 9.90 14.27
N THR A 347 -15.09 10.39 14.85
CA THR A 347 -13.73 9.86 14.70
C THR A 347 -13.50 8.77 15.73
N ARG A 348 -13.64 7.50 15.32
CA ARG A 348 -13.17 6.34 16.09
C ARG A 348 -11.65 6.46 16.22
N ASN A 349 -11.13 6.90 17.37
CA ASN A 349 -9.70 6.81 17.65
C ASN A 349 -9.31 5.32 17.69
N GLY A 350 -8.32 4.97 16.85
CA GLY A 350 -8.11 3.66 16.25
C GLY A 350 -7.33 2.65 17.09
N ASP A 351 -7.76 2.38 18.32
CA ASP A 351 -7.19 1.27 19.10
C ASP A 351 -7.82 -0.06 18.66
N PHE A 352 -7.33 -0.57 17.52
CA PHE A 352 -7.69 -1.90 17.07
C PHE A 352 -7.06 -2.93 17.98
N THR A 353 -7.89 -3.61 18.77
CA THR A 353 -7.42 -4.77 19.55
C THR A 353 -7.08 -5.99 18.67
N GLY A 354 -7.44 -5.97 17.38
CA GLY A 354 -7.18 -7.03 16.40
C GLY A 354 -6.29 -6.54 15.25
N ILE A 355 -5.99 -7.43 14.31
CA ILE A 355 -5.23 -7.09 13.10
C ILE A 355 -6.19 -6.64 12.00
N PRO A 356 -6.08 -5.41 11.47
CA PRO A 356 -6.78 -5.02 10.26
C PRO A 356 -6.14 -5.74 9.06
N ILE A 357 -6.97 -6.39 8.25
CA ILE A 357 -6.59 -7.01 6.99
C ILE A 357 -7.33 -6.38 5.83
N VAL A 358 -6.59 -5.98 4.80
CA VAL A 358 -7.12 -5.44 3.54
C VAL A 358 -6.89 -6.45 2.43
N ILE A 359 -7.92 -6.75 1.65
CA ILE A 359 -7.86 -7.71 0.57
C ILE A 359 -8.32 -7.02 -0.70
N THR A 360 -7.53 -7.14 -1.78
CA THR A 360 -7.87 -6.58 -3.08
C THR A 360 -8.14 -7.69 -4.09
N ALA A 361 -8.96 -7.38 -5.09
CA ALA A 361 -9.35 -8.29 -6.16
C ALA A 361 -9.39 -7.57 -7.52
N TYR A 362 -9.42 -8.35 -8.61
CA TYR A 362 -9.50 -7.79 -9.96
C TYR A 362 -10.92 -7.37 -10.33
N THR A 363 -11.93 -8.05 -9.80
CA THR A 363 -13.35 -7.85 -10.10
C THR A 363 -14.17 -7.75 -8.81
N LEU A 364 -15.40 -7.26 -8.91
CA LEU A 364 -16.32 -7.22 -7.77
C LEU A 364 -16.69 -8.63 -7.33
N ASP A 365 -16.96 -9.51 -8.31
CA ASP A 365 -17.36 -10.89 -8.05
C ASP A 365 -16.29 -11.63 -7.26
N GLU A 366 -15.02 -11.54 -7.66
CA GLU A 366 -13.90 -12.13 -6.91
C GLU A 366 -13.80 -11.57 -5.48
N CYS A 367 -14.05 -10.27 -5.30
CA CYS A 367 -14.00 -9.63 -3.99
C CYS A 367 -15.14 -10.13 -3.07
N GLN A 368 -16.32 -10.38 -3.63
CA GLN A 368 -17.46 -10.93 -2.90
C GLN A 368 -17.24 -12.40 -2.56
N GLU A 369 -16.70 -13.19 -3.50
CA GLU A 369 -16.30 -14.58 -3.26
C GLU A 369 -15.25 -14.68 -2.13
N ASP A 370 -14.24 -13.79 -2.12
CA ASP A 370 -13.28 -13.69 -1.02
C ASP A 370 -13.99 -13.41 0.32
N GLN A 371 -15.01 -12.54 0.33
CA GLN A 371 -15.78 -12.20 1.52
C GLN A 371 -16.57 -13.40 2.07
N GLU A 372 -17.16 -14.20 1.17
CA GLU A 372 -17.88 -15.43 1.51
C GLU A 372 -16.93 -16.47 2.12
N VAL A 373 -15.75 -16.66 1.53
CA VAL A 373 -14.72 -17.60 2.00
C VAL A 373 -14.24 -17.24 3.41
N ILE A 374 -13.99 -15.95 3.67
CA ILE A 374 -13.62 -15.48 5.02
C ILE A 374 -14.76 -15.78 6.00
N SER A 375 -15.99 -15.44 5.63
CA SER A 375 -17.18 -15.66 6.47
C SER A 375 -17.37 -17.14 6.83
N GLU A 376 -17.24 -18.03 5.84
CA GLU A 376 -17.34 -19.48 6.01
C GLU A 376 -16.19 -20.01 6.88
N ALA A 377 -14.95 -19.57 6.64
CA ALA A 377 -13.80 -19.97 7.44
C ALA A 377 -14.00 -19.63 8.93
N ILE A 378 -14.51 -18.44 9.22
CA ILE A 378 -14.83 -18.00 10.59
C ILE A 378 -16.01 -18.79 11.17
N ALA A 379 -17.07 -19.03 10.40
CA ALA A 379 -18.22 -19.81 10.85
C ALA A 379 -17.83 -21.25 11.20
N CYS A 380 -17.05 -21.91 10.33
CA CYS A 380 -16.53 -23.26 10.55
C CYS A 380 -15.72 -23.36 11.84
N ALA A 381 -14.89 -22.36 12.13
CA ALA A 381 -14.09 -22.36 13.33
C ALA A 381 -14.88 -22.12 14.62
N ARG A 382 -16.06 -21.48 14.55
CA ARG A 382 -16.99 -21.34 15.68
C ARG A 382 -17.74 -22.63 15.97
N SER A 383 -18.04 -23.44 14.96
CA SER A 383 -18.74 -24.72 15.14
C SER A 383 -17.85 -25.82 15.72
N THR A 384 -16.54 -25.79 15.44
CA THR A 384 -15.60 -26.81 15.93
C THR A 384 -15.24 -26.64 17.41
N SER A 385 -15.43 -25.46 18.00
CA SER A 385 -15.09 -25.22 19.41
C SER A 385 -16.17 -25.65 20.41
N THR A 386 -17.39 -25.99 19.96
CA THR A 386 -18.51 -26.36 20.84
C THR A 386 -18.51 -27.82 21.31
N GLU A 387 -17.68 -28.69 20.73
CA GLU A 387 -17.69 -30.13 21.06
C GLU A 387 -16.80 -30.48 22.29
N ASP A 388 -15.85 -29.61 22.67
CA ASP A 388 -14.97 -29.80 23.84
C ASP A 388 -15.45 -29.01 25.08
N ALA A 389 -16.75 -29.04 25.34
CA ALA A 389 -17.46 -28.22 26.31
C ALA A 389 -17.20 -28.55 27.80
N ASN A 390 -15.96 -28.42 28.27
CA ASN A 390 -15.67 -28.52 29.71
C ASN A 390 -14.72 -27.44 30.29
N GLU A 391 -14.34 -26.41 29.53
CA GLU A 391 -13.61 -25.26 30.09
C GLU A 391 -14.28 -23.93 29.73
N SER A 392 -14.62 -23.18 30.79
CA SER A 392 -15.41 -21.96 30.81
C SER A 392 -14.66 -20.71 30.32
N VAL A 393 -13.82 -20.83 29.29
CA VAL A 393 -13.04 -19.71 28.74
C VAL A 393 -13.20 -19.68 27.22
N SER A 394 -14.43 -19.51 26.74
CA SER A 394 -14.65 -19.30 25.30
C SER A 394 -14.14 -17.90 24.93
N SER A 395 -12.88 -17.80 24.50
CA SER A 395 -12.43 -16.61 23.79
C SER A 395 -13.15 -16.59 22.44
N PRO A 396 -14.04 -15.63 22.16
CA PRO A 396 -14.79 -15.64 20.92
C PRO A 396 -13.86 -15.35 19.75
N PHE A 397 -14.01 -16.12 18.67
CA PHE A 397 -13.44 -15.80 17.37
C PHE A 397 -13.95 -14.44 16.92
N ARG A 398 -13.05 -13.47 16.82
CA ARG A 398 -13.39 -12.12 16.40
C ARG A 398 -13.03 -11.93 14.95
N ALA A 399 -14.05 -11.61 14.15
CA ALA A 399 -13.94 -11.15 12.79
C ALA A 399 -15.05 -10.12 12.56
N GLU A 400 -14.67 -8.92 12.17
CA GLU A 400 -15.58 -7.80 11.92
C GLU A 400 -15.29 -7.23 10.54
N ILE A 401 -16.32 -7.03 9.72
CA ILE A 401 -16.18 -6.35 8.43
C ILE A 401 -16.02 -4.86 8.72
N LEU A 402 -14.88 -4.28 8.33
CA LEU A 402 -14.60 -2.85 8.45
C LEU A 402 -15.23 -2.07 7.28
N TRP A 403 -15.17 -2.64 6.08
CA TRP A 403 -15.99 -2.26 4.94
C TRP A 403 -16.18 -3.45 4.00
N GLU A 404 -17.38 -3.54 3.42
CA GLU A 404 -17.81 -4.55 2.46
C GLU A 404 -17.02 -4.50 1.15
N SER A 405 -17.18 -5.49 0.27
CA SER A 405 -16.65 -5.43 -1.11
C SER A 405 -17.12 -4.17 -1.85
N GLU A 406 -16.16 -3.33 -2.24
CA GLU A 406 -16.44 -2.11 -2.99
C GLU A 406 -15.32 -1.80 -4.00
N ARG A 407 -15.54 -0.79 -4.83
CA ARG A 407 -14.55 -0.37 -5.82
C ARG A 407 -13.41 0.37 -5.12
N ASN A 408 -12.17 -0.06 -5.37
CA ASN A 408 -11.00 0.64 -4.89
C ASN A 408 -10.81 1.95 -5.67
N PRO A 409 -10.84 3.13 -5.02
CA PRO A 409 -10.65 4.41 -5.69
C PRO A 409 -9.26 4.54 -6.35
N PHE A 410 -8.27 3.76 -5.88
CA PHE A 410 -6.90 3.74 -6.39
C PHE A 410 -6.55 2.45 -7.14
N GLY A 411 -7.56 1.66 -7.49
CA GLY A 411 -7.39 0.52 -8.37
C GLY A 411 -6.96 0.94 -9.78
N SER A 412 -6.27 0.04 -10.47
CA SER A 412 -5.80 0.23 -11.84
C SER A 412 -6.94 0.59 -12.79
N GLN A 413 -6.74 1.64 -13.59
CA GLN A 413 -7.61 1.94 -14.74
C GLN A 413 -7.12 1.25 -16.03
N VAL A 414 -6.11 0.39 -15.94
CA VAL A 414 -5.59 -0.37 -17.07
C VAL A 414 -6.13 -1.80 -17.03
N VAL A 415 -6.81 -2.19 -18.11
CA VAL A 415 -7.32 -3.56 -18.29
C VAL A 415 -6.15 -4.52 -18.51
N ARG A 416 -6.16 -5.64 -17.79
CA ARG A 416 -5.30 -6.80 -17.99
C ARG A 416 -5.82 -7.64 -19.14
N GLU A 417 -4.92 -8.08 -20.01
CA GLU A 417 -5.25 -9.01 -21.08
C GLU A 417 -5.33 -10.42 -20.51
N THR A 418 -6.54 -10.94 -20.32
CA THR A 418 -6.79 -12.32 -19.89
C THR A 418 -7.18 -13.18 -21.08
N LYS A 419 -6.53 -14.33 -21.24
CA LYS A 419 -6.90 -15.28 -22.30
C LYS A 419 -8.19 -16.00 -21.90
N GLY A 420 -9.27 -15.79 -22.65
CA GLY A 420 -10.47 -16.62 -22.57
C GLY A 420 -11.60 -16.12 -21.65
N SER A 421 -11.48 -14.94 -21.05
CA SER A 421 -12.60 -14.27 -20.36
C SER A 421 -12.96 -12.98 -21.07
N ASN A 422 -14.27 -12.71 -21.18
CA ASN A 422 -14.80 -11.42 -21.65
C ASN A 422 -14.86 -10.37 -20.54
N GLN A 423 -14.55 -10.76 -19.30
CA GLN A 423 -14.55 -9.86 -18.14
C GLN A 423 -13.29 -9.00 -18.15
N GLU A 424 -13.43 -7.72 -17.79
CA GLU A 424 -12.29 -6.81 -17.67
C GLU A 424 -11.62 -7.00 -16.31
N TYR A 425 -10.39 -7.52 -16.31
CA TYR A 425 -9.58 -7.61 -15.10
C TYR A 425 -8.74 -6.35 -14.92
N ARG A 426 -8.68 -5.81 -13.72
CA ARG A 426 -7.94 -4.58 -13.40
C ARG A 426 -7.26 -4.74 -12.05
N GLU A 427 -5.96 -4.54 -11.97
CA GLU A 427 -5.20 -4.74 -10.73
C GLU A 427 -5.75 -3.88 -9.58
N ASN A 428 -6.03 -4.52 -8.44
CA ASN A 428 -6.58 -3.90 -7.22
C ASN A 428 -7.86 -3.10 -7.47
N SER A 429 -8.71 -3.50 -8.42
CA SER A 429 -9.88 -2.70 -8.80
C SER A 429 -10.98 -2.71 -7.75
N PHE A 430 -11.05 -3.77 -6.95
CA PHE A 430 -12.00 -3.92 -5.85
C PHE A 430 -11.25 -4.32 -4.59
N TRP A 431 -11.85 -4.02 -3.45
CA TRP A 431 -11.24 -4.28 -2.16
C TRP A 431 -12.28 -4.35 -1.05
N GLN A 432 -11.87 -4.94 0.06
CA GLN A 432 -12.63 -5.07 1.30
C GLN A 432 -11.66 -5.03 2.47
N ALA A 433 -12.17 -4.83 3.68
CA ALA A 433 -11.36 -4.98 4.87
C ALA A 433 -12.09 -5.60 6.05
N TRP A 434 -11.29 -6.29 6.86
CA TRP A 434 -11.73 -7.02 8.03
C TRP A 434 -10.83 -6.68 9.21
N LEU A 435 -11.36 -6.79 10.41
CA LEU A 435 -10.62 -6.81 11.66
C LEU A 435 -10.66 -8.22 12.22
N LEU A 436 -9.51 -8.88 12.32
CA LEU A 436 -9.40 -10.25 12.80
C LEU A 436 -8.70 -10.31 14.16
N GLY A 437 -9.28 -11.04 15.10
CA GLY A 437 -8.75 -11.22 16.46
C GLY A 437 -9.03 -10.05 17.41
N GLY A 438 -8.37 -10.08 18.56
CA GLY A 438 -8.48 -9.05 19.61
C GLY A 438 -9.47 -9.33 20.74
N SER A 439 -9.38 -8.50 21.80
CA SER A 439 -10.26 -8.61 22.96
C SER A 439 -11.59 -7.92 22.70
N SER A 440 -12.71 -8.54 23.11
CA SER A 440 -13.95 -7.79 23.25
C SER A 440 -13.75 -6.83 24.43
N ALA A 441 -13.43 -5.57 24.15
CA ALA A 441 -13.72 -4.53 25.12
C ALA A 441 -15.21 -4.64 25.38
N SER A 442 -15.58 -5.09 26.58
CA SER A 442 -16.96 -5.08 27.02
C SER A 442 -17.38 -3.62 26.96
N CYS A 443 -18.12 -3.23 25.91
CA CYS A 443 -18.85 -1.98 25.92
C CYS A 443 -19.85 -2.11 27.06
N SER A 444 -19.48 -1.64 28.25
CA SER A 444 -20.42 -1.33 29.31
C SER A 444 -21.27 -0.18 28.78
N SER A 445 -22.47 -0.54 28.31
CA SER A 445 -23.52 0.36 27.82
C SER A 445 -24.02 1.30 28.91
#